data_AF-A0AAV6MFX5-F1
#
_entry.id   AF-A0AAV6MFX5-F1
#
_cell.length_a   1.000
_cell.length_b   1.000
_cell.length_c   1.000
_cell.angle_alpha   90.00
_cell.angle_beta   90.00
_cell.angle_gamma   90.00
#
_symmetry.space_group_name_H-M   'P 1'
#
loop_
_entity.id
_entity.type
_entity.pdbx_description
1 polymer ?
#
loop_
_entity_poly.entity_id
_entity_poly.type
_entity_poly.pdbx_seq_one_letter_code
_entity_poly.pdbx_strand_id
1 'polypeptide(L)'
;MTKTLALPFQPLKSPVQKFEGLKFIRRQGPKMQLTLTQPDDWHLHLRDGDLLKAVLPHSASNFGRAIVMPNLKPPITTTAAAVAYRDSILEALPSNSNFTPLMTLYLTDTMNPNEIKLARRSGAVYAVKLYPAGATTNSQDGVTDLFGKCLPVLEEMVEQDMPLLVHGEVTNPDVDVFDREKVFIETVLKPLIERLPKLKVVMEHITTADAAKFVQSCENGLLAATVTPQHLLLNRNSLFQGGLQPHNYCLPVLKRETHRQAIVSAVTSGSKKFFLGTDSAPHDRRRKECACGCAGIYSAPIALSLYAKVFEEACALDKLEAFTSFNGPDFYGLPRNTSKITLQKAPWKLIPPPPPPPPPPPARFSVDLCNIFQPFRSLSITATLRRSRYSGHDERDGEQKKQTLSEITGGIDEAESLIRKMNLDARTLQPSVKANLLAKLREYKSDLNNLKREVKRITFGNLNAAARNELLESGLADTIAVSADQRTRLMSTTERLGKSSDRIKDSQRTMLETEDLGVSILEDLHSQRQPLLRAHDTLHGVDDNIGRSKRILTNMSRRMNKNKWTIACIGTVLVIAIIVILYFKLK
;
A
#
# COMPACT_ATOMS: atom_id res chain seq x y z
N MET A 1 51.33 -1.09 86.67
CA MET A 1 51.78 0.21 86.13
C MET A 1 51.05 0.45 84.81
N THR A 2 50.34 1.59 84.71
CA THR A 2 50.07 2.46 83.52
C THR A 2 50.00 1.88 82.09
N LYS A 3 49.21 2.36 81.11
CA LYS A 3 47.96 3.15 80.98
C LYS A 3 47.76 3.38 79.45
N THR A 4 46.53 3.22 78.93
CA THR A 4 45.88 3.95 77.76
C THR A 4 46.49 3.83 76.34
N LEU A 5 45.79 3.87 75.19
CA LEU A 5 44.44 4.24 74.67
C LEU A 5 44.20 3.39 73.38
N ALA A 6 43.00 3.08 72.86
CA ALA A 6 41.94 3.97 72.35
C ALA A 6 40.64 3.19 72.03
N LEU A 7 39.51 3.92 72.00
CA LEU A 7 38.11 3.46 71.84
C LEU A 7 37.73 2.99 70.41
N PRO A 8 36.71 2.12 70.25
CA PRO A 8 36.09 1.82 68.96
C PRO A 8 34.76 2.58 68.70
N PHE A 9 34.55 2.95 67.43
CA PHE A 9 33.34 3.58 66.86
C PHE A 9 32.40 2.51 66.27
N GLN A 10 31.08 2.67 66.46
CA GLN A 10 30.01 1.84 65.87
C GLN A 10 29.65 2.24 64.43
N PRO A 11 28.95 1.34 63.69
CA PRO A 11 27.82 1.81 62.88
C PRO A 11 26.53 0.99 63.05
N LEU A 12 25.44 1.65 62.65
CA LEU A 12 24.01 1.46 62.92
C LEU A 12 23.39 0.09 62.59
N LYS A 13 22.38 -0.27 63.41
CA LYS A 13 21.38 -1.33 63.20
C LYS A 13 20.30 -0.92 62.19
N SER A 14 19.91 -1.82 61.28
CA SER A 14 18.63 -1.79 60.56
C SER A 14 17.65 -2.79 61.18
N PRO A 15 16.33 -2.50 61.29
CA PRO A 15 15.37 -3.44 61.82
C PRO A 15 14.84 -4.35 60.71
N VAL A 16 14.97 -5.67 60.90
CA VAL A 16 14.30 -6.69 60.10
C VAL A 16 12.85 -6.79 60.59
N GLN A 17 11.91 -6.29 59.80
CA GLN A 17 10.48 -6.57 59.97
C GLN A 17 10.10 -7.80 59.14
N LYS A 18 9.61 -8.84 59.82
CA LYS A 18 8.97 -10.01 59.22
C LYS A 18 7.73 -9.58 58.43
N PHE A 19 7.71 -9.84 57.13
CA PHE A 19 6.48 -9.87 56.33
C PHE A 19 5.92 -11.30 56.35
N GLU A 20 5.00 -11.57 57.28
CA GLU A 20 4.02 -12.64 57.12
C GLU A 20 2.88 -12.11 56.25
N GLY A 21 2.53 -12.84 55.18
CA GLY A 21 1.33 -12.56 54.39
C GLY A 21 1.49 -12.44 52.87
N LEU A 22 2.31 -13.27 52.21
CA LEU A 22 2.08 -13.53 50.78
C LEU A 22 0.90 -14.50 50.66
N LYS A 23 -0.30 -13.97 50.41
CA LYS A 23 -1.37 -14.75 49.80
C LYS A 23 -0.84 -15.28 48.47
N PHE A 24 -0.62 -16.60 48.39
CA PHE A 24 -0.46 -17.29 47.11
C PHE A 24 -1.68 -16.95 46.25
N ILE A 25 -1.50 -16.08 45.25
CA ILE A 25 -2.46 -15.93 44.17
C ILE A 25 -2.48 -17.30 43.49
N ARG A 26 -3.52 -18.09 43.75
CA ARG A 26 -3.83 -19.28 42.97
C ARG A 26 -3.82 -18.86 41.51
N ARG A 27 -2.84 -19.32 40.73
CA ARG A 27 -2.94 -19.35 39.27
C ARG A 27 -4.22 -20.11 38.97
N GLN A 28 -5.29 -19.40 38.59
CA GLN A 28 -6.47 -20.06 38.04
C GLN A 28 -5.98 -20.86 36.82
N GLY A 29 -6.32 -22.16 36.76
CA GLY A 29 -6.05 -22.96 35.57
C GLY A 29 -6.61 -22.27 34.33
N PRO A 30 -6.10 -22.58 33.12
CA PRO A 30 -6.55 -21.91 31.91
C PRO A 30 -8.07 -22.00 31.81
N LYS A 31 -8.76 -20.84 31.84
CA LYS A 31 -10.19 -20.80 31.57
C LYS A 31 -10.40 -21.29 30.14
N MET A 32 -11.02 -22.46 30.00
CA MET A 32 -11.32 -23.06 28.70
C MET A 32 -12.32 -22.22 27.89
N GLN A 33 -13.09 -21.36 28.57
CA GLN A 33 -14.04 -20.45 27.96
C GLN A 33 -13.98 -19.07 28.63
N LEU A 34 -14.15 -18.02 27.83
CA LEU A 34 -14.25 -16.64 28.27
C LEU A 34 -15.51 -16.02 27.69
N THR A 35 -16.46 -15.67 28.56
CA THR A 35 -17.68 -14.97 28.14
C THR A 35 -17.49 -13.48 28.33
N LEU A 36 -17.79 -12.73 27.27
CA LEU A 36 -17.68 -11.28 27.21
C LEU A 36 -19.00 -10.70 26.74
N THR A 37 -19.26 -9.44 27.10
CA THR A 37 -20.20 -8.60 26.36
C THR A 37 -19.84 -8.60 24.88
N GLN A 38 -20.85 -8.61 24.00
CA GLN A 38 -20.62 -8.56 22.56
C GLN A 38 -19.79 -7.29 22.25
N PRO A 39 -18.62 -7.42 21.61
CA PRO A 39 -17.72 -6.31 21.37
C PRO A 39 -18.19 -5.46 20.18
N ASP A 40 -17.53 -4.32 19.99
CA ASP A 40 -17.69 -3.43 18.83
C ASP A 40 -16.33 -3.13 18.21
N ASP A 41 -16.29 -2.89 16.90
CA ASP A 41 -15.06 -2.52 16.18
C ASP A 41 -15.02 -1.03 15.84
N TRP A 42 -14.24 -0.25 16.58
CA TRP A 42 -14.21 1.20 16.44
C TRP A 42 -13.31 1.69 15.28
N HIS A 43 -12.82 0.79 14.40
CA HIS A 43 -12.12 1.17 13.17
C HIS A 43 -12.16 0.04 12.11
N LEU A 44 -13.04 0.16 11.11
CA LEU A 44 -13.24 -0.89 10.10
C LEU A 44 -13.30 -0.36 8.67
N HIS A 45 -12.65 -1.08 7.73
CA HIS A 45 -12.78 -0.85 6.29
C HIS A 45 -13.58 -1.97 5.63
N LEU A 46 -14.83 -1.67 5.25
CA LEU A 46 -15.71 -2.64 4.58
C LEU A 46 -15.55 -2.65 3.05
N ARG A 47 -14.97 -1.60 2.46
CA ARG A 47 -14.87 -1.43 0.99
C ARG A 47 -16.27 -1.43 0.35
N ASP A 48 -16.38 -1.69 -0.94
CA ASP A 48 -17.66 -1.61 -1.64
C ASP A 48 -17.83 -2.80 -2.62
N GLY A 49 -19.04 -2.97 -3.15
CA GLY A 49 -19.39 -3.98 -4.14
C GLY A 49 -19.15 -5.41 -3.66
N ASP A 50 -18.53 -6.24 -4.50
CA ASP A 50 -18.30 -7.65 -4.19
C ASP A 50 -17.36 -7.84 -3.00
N LEU A 51 -16.41 -6.92 -2.79
CA LEU A 51 -15.50 -6.99 -1.67
C LEU A 51 -16.22 -6.74 -0.34
N LEU A 52 -17.17 -5.79 -0.32
CA LEU A 52 -18.07 -5.58 0.84
C LEU A 52 -18.80 -6.87 1.20
N LYS A 53 -19.46 -7.51 0.23
CA LYS A 53 -20.21 -8.75 0.43
C LYS A 53 -19.32 -9.89 0.96
N ALA A 54 -18.07 -9.95 0.52
CA ALA A 54 -17.12 -10.99 0.95
C ALA A 54 -16.61 -10.77 2.39
N VAL A 55 -16.44 -9.52 2.83
CA VAL A 55 -15.75 -9.21 4.09
C VAL A 55 -16.70 -8.86 5.24
N LEU A 56 -17.87 -8.32 4.95
CA LEU A 56 -18.87 -7.91 5.94
C LEU A 56 -19.28 -9.05 6.89
N PRO A 57 -19.55 -10.29 6.42
CA PRO A 57 -19.96 -11.39 7.31
C PRO A 57 -18.92 -11.69 8.39
N HIS A 58 -17.63 -11.50 8.10
CA HIS A 58 -16.56 -11.77 9.05
C HIS A 58 -16.57 -10.79 10.22
N SER A 59 -16.88 -9.51 9.98
CA SER A 59 -17.06 -8.54 11.08
C SER A 59 -18.40 -8.74 11.79
N ALA A 60 -19.49 -8.90 11.04
CA ALA A 60 -20.85 -9.04 11.58
C ALA A 60 -21.05 -10.30 12.45
N SER A 61 -20.17 -11.30 12.32
CA SER A 61 -20.22 -12.52 13.14
C SER A 61 -19.80 -12.30 14.61
N ASN A 62 -18.92 -11.34 14.88
CA ASN A 62 -18.31 -11.15 16.19
C ASN A 62 -18.69 -9.80 16.84
N PHE A 63 -18.89 -8.76 16.03
CA PHE A 63 -19.09 -7.40 16.51
C PHE A 63 -20.55 -6.97 16.40
N GLY A 64 -21.04 -6.23 17.40
CA GLY A 64 -22.38 -5.65 17.39
C GLY A 64 -22.46 -4.39 16.53
N ARG A 65 -21.45 -3.52 16.66
CA ARG A 65 -21.30 -2.29 15.87
C ARG A 65 -19.91 -2.20 15.26
N ALA A 66 -19.77 -1.38 14.21
CA ALA A 66 -18.47 -0.90 13.80
C ALA A 66 -18.49 0.53 13.29
N ILE A 67 -17.41 1.28 13.55
CA ILE A 67 -17.14 2.55 12.89
C ILE A 67 -16.61 2.26 11.49
N VAL A 68 -17.42 2.57 10.48
CA VAL A 68 -17.10 2.31 9.07
C VAL A 68 -16.36 3.51 8.49
N MET A 69 -15.12 3.27 8.06
CA MET A 69 -14.23 4.31 7.55
C MET A 69 -14.65 4.79 6.13
N PRO A 70 -14.45 6.07 5.79
CA PRO A 70 -15.10 6.72 4.65
C PRO A 70 -14.24 6.80 3.38
N ASN A 71 -13.07 6.16 3.36
CA ASN A 71 -12.08 6.25 2.28
C ASN A 71 -12.38 5.31 1.09
N LEU A 72 -13.62 5.33 0.62
CA LEU A 72 -14.01 4.73 -0.66
C LEU A 72 -13.43 5.53 -1.84
N LYS A 73 -13.72 5.09 -3.07
CA LYS A 73 -13.44 5.85 -4.29
C LYS A 73 -14.75 6.08 -5.06
N PRO A 74 -15.29 7.32 -5.11
CA PRO A 74 -14.82 8.52 -4.40
C PRO A 74 -14.99 8.41 -2.86
N PRO A 75 -14.29 9.25 -2.06
CA PRO A 75 -14.47 9.26 -0.61
C PRO A 75 -15.87 9.74 -0.21
N ILE A 76 -16.34 9.29 0.96
CA ILE A 76 -17.66 9.67 1.48
C ILE A 76 -17.55 11.00 2.22
N THR A 77 -17.85 12.10 1.53
CA THR A 77 -17.72 13.46 2.07
C THR A 77 -19.04 14.11 2.47
N THR A 78 -20.18 13.49 2.14
CA THR A 78 -21.52 14.01 2.44
C THR A 78 -22.37 13.02 3.22
N THR A 79 -23.31 13.54 4.00
CA THR A 79 -24.28 12.78 4.80
C THR A 79 -25.13 11.89 3.90
N ALA A 80 -25.55 12.39 2.75
CA ALA A 80 -26.32 11.61 1.79
C ALA A 80 -25.55 10.39 1.27
N ALA A 81 -24.26 10.55 0.94
CA ALA A 81 -23.41 9.43 0.53
C ALA A 81 -23.18 8.43 1.68
N ALA A 82 -23.03 8.92 2.92
CA ALA A 82 -22.88 8.07 4.09
C ALA A 82 -24.15 7.22 4.36
N VAL A 83 -25.34 7.81 4.22
CA VAL A 83 -26.62 7.11 4.35
C VAL A 83 -26.77 6.07 3.24
N ALA A 84 -26.52 6.45 1.98
CA ALA A 84 -26.61 5.50 0.87
C ALA A 84 -25.66 4.31 1.05
N TYR A 85 -24.42 4.56 1.50
CA TYR A 85 -23.47 3.48 1.76
C TYR A 85 -23.89 2.61 2.96
N ARG A 86 -24.48 3.20 4.00
CA ARG A 86 -25.06 2.46 5.12
C ARG A 86 -26.13 1.49 4.63
N ASP A 87 -27.02 1.95 3.77
CA ASP A 87 -28.11 1.13 3.22
C ASP A 87 -27.53 -0.04 2.40
N SER A 88 -26.52 0.20 1.56
CA SER A 88 -25.79 -0.87 0.85
C SER A 88 -25.14 -1.90 1.78
N ILE A 89 -24.60 -1.46 2.94
CA ILE A 89 -24.05 -2.37 3.94
C ILE A 89 -25.17 -3.21 4.56
N LEU A 90 -26.30 -2.60 4.92
CA LEU A 90 -27.43 -3.29 5.52
C LEU A 90 -28.04 -4.32 4.55
N GLU A 91 -28.12 -4.00 3.26
CA GLU A 91 -28.56 -4.93 2.21
C GLU A 91 -27.61 -6.12 2.03
N ALA A 92 -26.31 -5.92 2.25
CA ALA A 92 -25.30 -6.97 2.14
C ALA A 92 -25.20 -7.85 3.40
N LEU A 93 -25.91 -7.53 4.49
CA LEU A 93 -25.82 -8.30 5.72
C LEU A 93 -26.41 -9.71 5.57
N PRO A 94 -25.78 -10.74 6.19
CA PRO A 94 -26.39 -12.05 6.30
C PRO A 94 -27.74 -11.99 7.03
N SER A 95 -28.68 -12.84 6.62
CA SER A 95 -29.97 -12.99 7.31
C SER A 95 -29.76 -13.24 8.81
N ASN A 96 -30.51 -12.54 9.65
CA ASN A 96 -30.43 -12.56 11.12
C ASN A 96 -29.18 -11.91 11.74
N SER A 97 -28.41 -11.11 10.98
CA SER A 97 -27.36 -10.30 11.57
C SER A 97 -27.95 -9.08 12.31
N ASN A 98 -27.48 -8.85 13.54
CA ASN A 98 -27.80 -7.65 14.33
C ASN A 98 -26.70 -6.57 14.23
N PHE A 99 -25.85 -6.63 13.21
CA PHE A 99 -24.74 -5.72 13.03
C PHE A 99 -25.21 -4.31 12.66
N THR A 100 -24.68 -3.30 13.35
CA THR A 100 -25.01 -1.89 13.10
C THR A 100 -23.78 -1.12 12.59
N PRO A 101 -23.75 -0.71 11.31
CA PRO A 101 -22.70 0.16 10.79
C PRO A 101 -22.89 1.60 11.28
N LEU A 102 -21.85 2.15 11.92
CA LEU A 102 -21.76 3.53 12.39
C LEU A 102 -20.93 4.32 11.37
N MET A 103 -21.58 5.20 10.62
CA MET A 103 -20.94 5.83 9.46
C MET A 103 -20.03 6.98 9.86
N THR A 104 -19.09 7.31 8.97
CA THR A 104 -18.20 8.46 9.12
C THR A 104 -18.16 9.28 7.85
N LEU A 105 -17.72 10.54 7.97
CA LEU A 105 -17.38 11.38 6.82
C LEU A 105 -15.88 11.51 6.68
N TYR A 106 -15.40 11.60 5.44
CA TYR A 106 -14.04 11.90 5.08
C TYR A 106 -13.84 13.43 5.13
N LEU A 107 -12.97 13.91 6.02
CA LEU A 107 -12.67 15.34 6.13
C LEU A 107 -11.92 15.84 4.89
N THR A 108 -12.39 16.95 4.32
CA THR A 108 -11.73 17.62 3.19
C THR A 108 -11.56 19.10 3.47
N ASP A 109 -10.65 19.74 2.74
CA ASP A 109 -10.41 21.18 2.74
C ASP A 109 -11.66 22.03 2.42
N THR A 110 -12.61 21.45 1.68
CA THR A 110 -13.79 22.14 1.14
C THR A 110 -15.08 21.77 1.88
N MET A 111 -15.00 20.96 2.93
CA MET A 111 -16.16 20.55 3.71
C MET A 111 -16.86 21.76 4.33
N ASN A 112 -18.17 21.83 4.16
CA ASN A 112 -18.98 22.89 4.76
C ASN A 112 -19.31 22.52 6.22
N PRO A 113 -19.16 23.42 7.21
CA PRO A 113 -19.58 23.16 8.58
C PRO A 113 -21.04 22.69 8.72
N ASN A 114 -21.94 23.17 7.87
CA ASN A 114 -23.34 22.71 7.86
C ASN A 114 -23.48 21.21 7.55
N GLU A 115 -22.50 20.60 6.88
CA GLU A 115 -22.48 19.15 6.66
C GLU A 115 -22.38 18.39 7.99
N ILE A 116 -21.69 18.93 8.99
CA ILE A 116 -21.59 18.34 10.34
C ILE A 116 -22.95 18.34 11.04
N LYS A 117 -23.72 19.42 10.89
CA LYS A 117 -25.10 19.51 11.42
C LYS A 117 -26.01 18.49 10.76
N LEU A 118 -25.93 18.35 9.45
CA LEU A 118 -26.71 17.36 8.68
C LEU A 118 -26.33 15.94 9.11
N ALA A 119 -25.04 15.66 9.19
CA ALA A 119 -24.49 14.39 9.64
C ALA A 119 -25.02 14.00 11.03
N ARG A 120 -24.96 14.91 12.00
CA ARG A 120 -25.45 14.66 13.35
C ARG A 120 -26.96 14.41 13.38
N ARG A 121 -27.74 15.22 12.65
CA ARG A 121 -29.20 15.08 12.56
C ARG A 121 -29.66 13.79 11.88
N SER A 122 -28.85 13.23 10.98
CA SER A 122 -29.19 11.99 10.28
C SER A 122 -29.30 10.77 11.21
N GLY A 123 -28.63 10.81 12.37
CA GLY A 123 -28.51 9.66 13.26
C GLY A 123 -27.68 8.48 12.69
N ALA A 124 -27.13 8.62 11.48
CA ALA A 124 -26.33 7.59 10.82
C ALA A 124 -24.81 7.84 10.92
N VAL A 125 -24.40 9.11 10.96
CA VAL A 125 -22.99 9.52 11.03
C VAL A 125 -22.58 9.80 12.47
N TYR A 126 -21.49 9.17 12.90
CA TYR A 126 -21.01 9.20 14.28
C TYR A 126 -19.66 9.89 14.47
N ALA A 127 -18.90 10.12 13.39
CA ALA A 127 -17.62 10.80 13.47
C ALA A 127 -17.16 11.31 12.10
N VAL A 128 -16.12 12.15 12.12
CA VAL A 128 -15.41 12.59 10.91
C VAL A 128 -13.97 12.11 10.96
N LYS A 129 -13.48 11.52 9.87
CA LYS A 129 -12.13 10.96 9.75
C LYS A 129 -11.21 11.91 9.01
N LEU A 130 -10.14 12.33 9.68
CA LEU A 130 -9.01 13.04 9.11
C LEU A 130 -7.98 12.05 8.55
N TYR A 131 -7.71 12.19 7.27
CA TYR A 131 -6.53 11.64 6.60
C TYR A 131 -5.64 12.80 6.13
N PRO A 132 -4.38 12.89 6.58
CA PRO A 132 -3.42 13.79 5.95
C PRO A 132 -3.24 13.39 4.47
N ALA A 133 -3.17 14.38 3.58
CA ALA A 133 -3.10 14.13 2.14
C ALA A 133 -1.95 13.18 1.78
N GLY A 134 -2.27 12.03 1.17
CA GLY A 134 -1.32 11.00 0.75
C GLY A 134 -0.81 10.06 1.85
N ALA A 135 -1.34 10.13 3.08
CA ALA A 135 -0.84 9.33 4.21
C ALA A 135 -1.06 7.83 4.08
N THR A 136 -2.16 7.41 3.43
CA THR A 136 -2.54 6.00 3.31
C THR A 136 -3.43 5.73 2.08
N THR A 137 -3.94 4.51 1.94
CA THR A 137 -4.80 4.11 0.82
C THR A 137 -6.02 5.03 0.68
N ASN A 138 -6.22 5.57 -0.52
CA ASN A 138 -7.32 6.48 -0.91
C ASN A 138 -7.34 7.80 -0.11
N SER A 139 -6.16 8.34 0.22
CA SER A 139 -6.03 9.61 0.95
C SER A 139 -5.59 10.80 0.10
N GLN A 140 -5.67 10.70 -1.24
CA GLN A 140 -5.22 11.77 -2.13
C GLN A 140 -6.05 13.05 -1.97
N ASP A 141 -7.33 12.92 -1.66
CA ASP A 141 -8.27 14.02 -1.43
C ASP A 141 -8.29 14.49 0.04
N GLY A 142 -7.25 14.13 0.79
CA GLY A 142 -7.07 14.45 2.21
C GLY A 142 -6.85 15.93 2.49
N VAL A 143 -6.78 16.26 3.79
CA VAL A 143 -6.62 17.64 4.25
C VAL A 143 -5.19 18.13 3.99
N THR A 144 -5.06 19.36 3.46
CA THR A 144 -3.77 20.02 3.24
C THR A 144 -3.42 21.03 4.34
N ASP A 145 -4.43 21.69 4.90
CA ASP A 145 -4.26 22.69 5.97
C ASP A 145 -5.39 22.56 6.99
N LEU A 146 -5.09 21.85 8.09
CA LEU A 146 -6.04 21.58 9.15
C LEU A 146 -6.44 22.85 9.92
N PHE A 147 -5.49 23.77 10.15
CA PHE A 147 -5.66 24.92 11.03
C PHE A 147 -6.20 26.17 10.32
N GLY A 148 -6.05 26.26 9.01
CA GLY A 148 -6.65 27.31 8.19
C GLY A 148 -7.98 26.89 7.60
N LYS A 149 -8.01 25.82 6.78
CA LYS A 149 -9.19 25.48 5.98
C LYS A 149 -10.26 24.69 6.74
N CYS A 150 -9.83 23.76 7.59
CA CYS A 150 -10.77 22.87 8.29
C CYS A 150 -11.25 23.42 9.64
N LEU A 151 -10.66 24.50 10.16
CA LEU A 151 -10.98 24.99 11.51
C LEU A 151 -12.49 25.28 11.72
N PRO A 152 -13.22 25.93 10.80
CA PRO A 152 -14.65 26.15 10.99
C PRO A 152 -15.46 24.85 11.09
N VAL A 153 -15.03 23.80 10.38
CA VAL A 153 -15.65 22.47 10.45
C VAL A 153 -15.35 21.82 11.80
N LEU A 154 -14.11 21.94 12.28
CA LEU A 154 -13.70 21.41 13.58
C LEU A 154 -14.42 22.11 14.75
N GLU A 155 -14.63 23.42 14.66
CA GLU A 155 -15.42 24.18 15.63
C GLU A 155 -16.88 23.70 15.65
N GLU A 156 -17.48 23.48 14.48
CA GLU A 156 -18.83 22.92 14.41
C GLU A 156 -18.90 21.47 14.94
N MET A 157 -17.85 20.68 14.75
CA MET A 157 -17.76 19.36 15.37
C MET A 157 -17.77 19.43 16.90
N VAL A 158 -17.17 20.45 17.51
CA VAL A 158 -17.27 20.68 18.96
C VAL A 158 -18.72 20.96 19.36
N GLU A 159 -19.41 21.85 18.64
CA GLU A 159 -20.81 22.22 18.94
C GLU A 159 -21.78 21.04 18.80
N GLN A 160 -21.53 20.13 17.85
CA GLN A 160 -22.36 18.93 17.63
C GLN A 160 -21.96 17.70 18.45
N ASP A 161 -20.93 17.81 19.31
CA ASP A 161 -20.29 16.69 20.02
C ASP A 161 -19.90 15.54 19.07
N MET A 162 -19.36 15.90 17.90
CA MET A 162 -18.95 14.99 16.84
C MET A 162 -17.44 14.70 16.97
N PRO A 163 -17.03 13.45 17.25
CA PRO A 163 -15.61 13.09 17.35
C PRO A 163 -14.85 13.27 16.04
N LEU A 164 -13.59 13.71 16.16
CA LEU A 164 -12.59 13.65 15.11
C LEU A 164 -11.75 12.38 15.26
N LEU A 165 -11.75 11.54 14.23
CA LEU A 165 -10.88 10.37 14.15
C LEU A 165 -9.65 10.76 13.34
N VAL A 166 -8.44 10.51 13.84
CA VAL A 166 -7.21 10.97 13.16
C VAL A 166 -6.32 9.81 12.74
N HIS A 167 -5.99 9.73 11.45
CA HIS A 167 -4.82 8.98 11.00
C HIS A 167 -3.57 9.79 11.35
N GLY A 168 -2.93 9.46 12.46
CA GLY A 168 -1.90 10.30 13.07
C GLY A 168 -0.51 10.16 12.46
N GLU A 169 -0.31 10.41 11.17
CA GLU A 169 1.02 10.44 10.52
C GLU A 169 1.17 11.67 9.62
N VAL A 170 2.31 12.36 9.70
CA VAL A 170 2.67 13.35 8.67
C VAL A 170 3.11 12.66 7.38
N THR A 171 3.00 13.36 6.25
CA THR A 171 3.32 12.79 4.92
C THR A 171 4.55 13.41 4.26
N ASN A 172 5.22 14.33 4.95
CA ASN A 172 6.45 14.97 4.46
C ASN A 172 7.47 13.90 4.04
N PRO A 173 7.98 13.93 2.79
CA PRO A 173 8.97 12.96 2.30
C PRO A 173 10.29 12.98 3.09
N ASP A 174 10.63 14.09 3.74
CA ASP A 174 11.85 14.24 4.55
C ASP A 174 11.75 13.57 5.93
N VAL A 175 10.54 13.15 6.34
CA VAL A 175 10.31 12.45 7.61
C VAL A 175 10.26 10.95 7.38
N ASP A 176 11.19 10.23 8.03
CA ASP A 176 11.25 8.77 8.00
C ASP A 176 9.92 8.14 8.43
N VAL A 177 9.48 7.11 7.70
CA VAL A 177 8.18 6.46 7.92
C VAL A 177 7.98 5.94 9.35
N PHE A 178 9.06 5.59 10.06
CA PHE A 178 8.98 5.15 11.44
C PHE A 178 8.75 6.29 12.44
N ASP A 179 9.04 7.54 12.06
CA ASP A 179 8.95 8.73 12.92
C ASP A 179 7.71 9.61 12.63
N ARG A 180 7.01 9.37 11.51
CA ARG A 180 5.83 10.14 11.09
C ARG A 180 4.74 10.28 12.15
N GLU A 181 4.50 9.23 12.93
CA GLU A 181 3.49 9.25 14.00
C GLU A 181 3.89 10.18 15.15
N LYS A 182 5.16 10.16 15.54
CA LYS A 182 5.69 11.05 16.59
C LYS A 182 5.63 12.51 16.14
N VAL A 183 6.08 12.78 14.91
CA VAL A 183 6.06 14.15 14.36
C VAL A 183 4.63 14.68 14.25
N PHE A 184 3.65 13.84 13.87
CA PHE A 184 2.24 14.24 13.87
C PHE A 184 1.75 14.65 15.25
N ILE A 185 2.11 13.90 16.30
CA ILE A 185 1.75 14.26 17.68
C ILE A 185 2.27 15.66 18.03
N GLU A 186 3.53 15.93 17.71
CA GLU A 186 4.20 17.17 18.05
C GLU A 186 3.69 18.37 17.24
N THR A 187 3.44 18.18 15.94
CA THR A 187 3.18 19.30 15.01
C THR A 187 1.70 19.53 14.73
N VAL A 188 0.84 18.53 14.95
CA VAL A 188 -0.58 18.60 14.59
C VAL A 188 -1.47 18.33 15.79
N LEU A 189 -1.33 17.15 16.44
CA LEU A 189 -2.30 16.72 17.44
C LEU A 189 -2.24 17.54 18.73
N LYS A 190 -1.03 17.84 19.24
CA LYS A 190 -0.86 18.71 20.41
C LYS A 190 -1.45 20.12 20.17
N PRO A 191 -1.05 20.85 19.10
CA PRO A 191 -1.65 22.15 18.81
C PRO A 191 -3.17 22.09 18.59
N LEU A 192 -3.69 21.01 17.99
CA LEU A 192 -5.13 20.84 17.81
C LEU A 192 -5.88 20.76 19.13
N ILE A 193 -5.40 19.95 20.06
CA ILE A 193 -6.03 19.79 21.38
C ILE A 193 -5.90 21.08 22.21
N GLU A 194 -4.79 21.81 22.10
CA GLU A 194 -4.61 23.11 22.76
C GLU A 194 -5.57 24.16 22.20
N ARG A 195 -5.78 24.18 20.88
CA ARG A 195 -6.66 25.15 20.21
C ARG A 195 -8.14 24.83 20.40
N LEU A 196 -8.52 23.55 20.38
CA LEU A 196 -9.90 23.07 20.52
C LEU A 196 -10.00 22.08 21.69
N PRO A 197 -9.87 22.54 22.95
CA PRO A 197 -9.78 21.66 24.12
C PRO A 197 -11.06 20.87 24.43
N LYS A 198 -12.19 21.22 23.79
CA LYS A 198 -13.48 20.52 23.90
C LYS A 198 -13.72 19.50 22.78
N LEU A 199 -12.86 19.44 21.76
CA LEU A 199 -13.01 18.49 20.66
C LEU A 199 -12.69 17.07 21.14
N LYS A 200 -13.62 16.14 20.98
CA LYS A 200 -13.35 14.71 21.15
C LYS A 200 -12.47 14.22 20.00
N VAL A 201 -11.36 13.58 20.34
CA VAL A 201 -10.41 13.05 19.36
C VAL A 201 -10.10 11.59 19.65
N VAL A 202 -10.11 10.77 18.60
CA VAL A 202 -9.58 9.41 18.64
C VAL A 202 -8.33 9.37 17.78
N MET A 203 -7.18 9.16 18.41
CA MET A 203 -5.94 8.84 17.70
C MET A 203 -6.03 7.39 17.24
N GLU A 204 -6.31 7.20 15.95
CA GLU A 204 -6.54 5.87 15.41
C GLU A 204 -5.26 5.03 15.39
N HIS A 205 -5.43 3.71 15.55
CA HIS A 205 -4.44 2.65 15.32
C HIS A 205 -3.02 3.02 15.74
N ILE A 206 -2.84 3.49 16.99
CA ILE A 206 -1.53 3.95 17.48
C ILE A 206 -0.50 2.83 17.43
N THR A 207 0.74 3.18 17.08
CA THR A 207 1.81 2.19 16.85
C THR A 207 3.07 2.44 17.68
N THR A 208 3.18 3.62 18.30
CA THR A 208 4.37 4.05 19.04
C THR A 208 4.15 4.18 20.55
N ALA A 209 5.22 3.97 21.29
CA ALA A 209 5.31 4.32 22.71
C ALA A 209 5.03 5.81 22.97
N ASP A 210 5.40 6.69 22.03
CA ASP A 210 5.17 8.12 22.08
C ASP A 210 3.67 8.43 22.06
N ALA A 211 2.90 7.80 21.15
CA ALA A 211 1.45 7.92 21.10
C ALA A 211 0.77 7.40 22.38
N ALA A 212 1.16 6.20 22.85
CA ALA A 212 0.60 5.66 24.09
C ALA A 212 0.84 6.56 25.31
N LYS A 213 2.05 7.11 25.46
CA LYS A 213 2.39 8.06 26.53
C LYS A 213 1.59 9.35 26.39
N PHE A 214 1.47 9.88 25.17
CA PHE A 214 0.75 11.11 24.91
C PHE A 214 -0.74 10.98 25.28
N VAL A 215 -1.42 9.93 24.81
CA VAL A 215 -2.83 9.65 25.16
C VAL A 215 -3.01 9.46 26.67
N GLN A 216 -2.07 8.78 27.34
CA GLN A 216 -2.11 8.64 28.80
C GLN A 216 -1.99 9.99 29.52
N SER A 217 -1.14 10.90 29.02
CA SER A 217 -0.92 12.21 29.64
C SER A 217 -2.11 13.18 29.58
N CYS A 218 -3.05 12.99 28.65
CA CYS A 218 -4.22 13.89 28.50
C CYS A 218 -5.36 13.53 29.47
N GLU A 219 -5.56 14.30 30.54
CA GLU A 219 -6.50 13.94 31.62
C GLU A 219 -7.97 14.29 31.37
N ASN A 220 -8.28 15.14 30.38
CA ASN A 220 -9.63 15.67 30.12
C ASN A 220 -10.67 14.62 29.66
N GLY A 221 -10.24 13.39 29.34
CA GLY A 221 -11.11 12.30 28.86
C GLY A 221 -11.64 12.47 27.43
N LEU A 222 -11.19 13.51 26.71
CA LEU A 222 -11.62 13.80 25.33
C LEU A 222 -10.67 13.24 24.28
N LEU A 223 -9.47 12.81 24.68
CA LEU A 223 -8.53 12.07 23.82
C LEU A 223 -8.54 10.58 24.16
N ALA A 224 -8.80 9.75 23.16
CA ALA A 224 -8.68 8.30 23.22
C ALA A 224 -7.86 7.75 22.04
N ALA A 225 -7.61 6.44 22.04
CA ALA A 225 -6.96 5.77 20.93
C ALA A 225 -7.51 4.38 20.67
N THR A 226 -7.59 4.01 19.38
CA THR A 226 -7.82 2.62 18.98
C THR A 226 -6.49 1.89 18.80
N VAL A 227 -6.51 0.59 19.03
CA VAL A 227 -5.34 -0.27 18.84
C VAL A 227 -5.71 -1.54 18.10
N THR A 228 -5.01 -1.81 17.01
CA THR A 228 -5.24 -2.97 16.12
C THR A 228 -4.66 -4.28 16.67
N PRO A 229 -5.14 -5.46 16.25
CA PRO A 229 -4.54 -6.72 16.69
C PRO A 229 -3.11 -6.92 16.16
N GLN A 230 -2.82 -6.48 14.92
CA GLN A 230 -1.49 -6.60 14.31
C GLN A 230 -0.42 -5.80 15.06
N HIS A 231 -0.72 -4.58 15.52
CA HIS A 231 0.22 -3.75 16.27
C HIS A 231 0.44 -4.22 17.71
N LEU A 232 -0.40 -5.12 18.22
CA LEU A 232 -0.17 -5.80 19.49
C LEU A 232 0.67 -7.06 19.32
N LEU A 233 0.52 -7.78 18.20
CA LEU A 233 1.18 -9.06 17.97
C LEU A 233 2.53 -8.94 17.27
N LEU A 234 2.64 -8.04 16.29
CA LEU A 234 3.76 -7.96 15.38
C LEU A 234 4.63 -6.75 15.70
N ASN A 235 5.92 -6.88 15.45
CA ASN A 235 6.84 -5.77 15.32
C ASN A 235 7.42 -5.77 13.90
N ARG A 236 8.20 -4.75 13.55
CA ARG A 236 8.68 -4.56 12.17
C ARG A 236 9.54 -5.71 11.64
N ASN A 237 10.10 -6.58 12.48
CA ASN A 237 10.82 -7.76 11.98
C ASN A 237 9.88 -8.68 11.19
N SER A 238 8.58 -8.70 11.52
CA SER A 238 7.56 -9.47 10.79
C SER A 238 7.37 -9.01 9.34
N LEU A 239 7.83 -7.81 8.96
CA LEU A 239 7.87 -7.37 7.56
C LEU A 239 8.95 -8.07 6.74
N PHE A 240 9.99 -8.60 7.39
CA PHE A 240 11.21 -9.09 6.74
C PHE A 240 11.52 -10.56 7.07
N GLN A 241 10.64 -11.24 7.81
CA GLN A 241 10.85 -12.61 8.25
C GLN A 241 10.81 -13.57 7.05
N GLY A 242 11.97 -14.13 6.69
CA GLY A 242 12.10 -15.02 5.53
C GLY A 242 11.93 -14.31 4.18
N GLY A 243 12.07 -12.98 4.14
CA GLY A 243 11.82 -12.15 2.97
C GLY A 243 10.79 -11.05 3.26
N LEU A 244 10.53 -10.18 2.27
CA LEU A 244 9.50 -9.15 2.39
C LEU A 244 8.12 -9.81 2.48
N GLN A 245 7.40 -9.52 3.55
CA GLN A 245 6.05 -10.02 3.83
C GLN A 245 5.01 -8.93 3.56
N PRO A 246 4.52 -8.76 2.31
CA PRO A 246 3.61 -7.66 1.97
C PRO A 246 2.28 -7.74 2.71
N HIS A 247 1.83 -8.94 3.11
CA HIS A 247 0.61 -9.13 3.90
C HIS A 247 0.72 -8.57 5.32
N ASN A 248 1.93 -8.32 5.83
CA ASN A 248 2.16 -7.65 7.11
C ASN A 248 2.36 -6.13 6.97
N TYR A 249 2.32 -5.60 5.74
CA TYR A 249 2.47 -4.17 5.49
C TYR A 249 1.13 -3.44 5.63
N CYS A 250 1.07 -2.51 6.58
CA CYS A 250 -0.03 -1.58 6.86
C CYS A 250 0.52 -0.18 7.18
N LEU A 251 -0.38 0.79 7.33
CA LEU A 251 -0.06 2.14 7.78
C LEU A 251 -0.94 2.50 8.99
N PRO A 252 -0.37 3.05 10.08
CA PRO A 252 1.07 3.28 10.30
C PRO A 252 1.86 1.97 10.27
N VAL A 253 3.13 2.05 9.84
CA VAL A 253 3.95 0.83 9.65
C VAL A 253 4.25 0.16 10.99
N LEU A 254 4.36 -1.18 11.01
CA LEU A 254 4.85 -1.93 12.16
C LEU A 254 6.16 -1.29 12.68
N LYS A 255 6.25 -1.08 14.00
CA LYS A 255 7.37 -0.38 14.65
C LYS A 255 8.32 -1.35 15.38
N ARG A 256 9.36 -0.83 16.02
CA ARG A 256 10.29 -1.61 16.87
C ARG A 256 9.56 -2.30 18.02
N GLU A 257 10.13 -3.38 18.53
CA GLU A 257 9.56 -4.18 19.63
C GLU A 257 9.27 -3.34 20.89
N THR A 258 10.10 -2.34 21.18
CA THR A 258 9.89 -1.41 22.30
C THR A 258 8.56 -0.67 22.21
N HIS A 259 8.13 -0.31 21.00
CA HIS A 259 6.84 0.33 20.79
C HIS A 259 5.69 -0.67 20.95
N ARG A 260 5.80 -1.87 20.35
CA ARG A 260 4.80 -2.95 20.51
C ARG A 260 4.55 -3.25 22.00
N GLN A 261 5.61 -3.39 22.79
CA GLN A 261 5.52 -3.63 24.24
C GLN A 261 4.84 -2.47 24.98
N ALA A 262 5.12 -1.23 24.61
CA ALA A 262 4.46 -0.06 25.19
C ALA A 262 2.96 -0.03 24.87
N ILE A 263 2.57 -0.35 23.64
CA ILE A 263 1.16 -0.46 23.24
C ILE A 263 0.47 -1.59 24.01
N VAL A 264 1.09 -2.77 24.11
CA VAL A 264 0.53 -3.90 24.91
C VAL A 264 0.33 -3.47 26.37
N SER A 265 1.34 -2.84 26.98
CA SER A 265 1.24 -2.33 28.36
C SER A 265 0.10 -1.30 28.51
N ALA A 266 -0.07 -0.42 27.53
CA ALA A 266 -1.14 0.57 27.55
C ALA A 266 -2.54 -0.07 27.50
N VAL A 267 -2.79 -1.01 26.59
CA VAL A 267 -4.13 -1.63 26.47
C VAL A 267 -4.43 -2.60 27.61
N THR A 268 -3.42 -3.23 28.21
CA THR A 268 -3.58 -4.13 29.35
C THR A 268 -3.47 -3.42 30.70
N SER A 269 -3.34 -2.10 30.72
CA SER A 269 -3.33 -1.30 31.95
C SER A 269 -4.69 -1.26 32.65
N GLY A 270 -5.79 -1.36 31.88
CA GLY A 270 -7.16 -1.11 32.35
C GLY A 270 -7.61 0.35 32.15
N SER A 271 -6.78 1.18 31.50
CA SER A 271 -7.16 2.54 31.11
C SER A 271 -8.37 2.54 30.18
N LYS A 272 -9.31 3.46 30.44
CA LYS A 272 -10.51 3.67 29.62
C LYS A 272 -10.24 4.38 28.29
N LYS A 273 -9.04 4.93 28.11
CA LYS A 273 -8.64 5.70 26.93
C LYS A 273 -8.28 4.84 25.72
N PHE A 274 -8.15 3.53 25.90
CA PHE A 274 -7.78 2.60 24.84
C PHE A 274 -8.92 1.61 24.59
N PHE A 275 -9.28 1.43 23.33
CA PHE A 275 -10.30 0.47 22.92
C PHE A 275 -9.99 -0.17 21.57
N LEU A 276 -10.73 -1.24 21.28
CA LEU A 276 -10.55 -2.04 20.07
C LEU A 276 -10.85 -1.24 18.81
N GLY A 277 -9.93 -1.25 17.85
CA GLY A 277 -10.22 -0.86 16.47
C GLY A 277 -9.33 -1.68 15.56
N THR A 278 -9.92 -2.51 14.70
CA THR A 278 -9.16 -3.54 14.01
C THR A 278 -8.26 -2.97 12.92
N ASP A 279 -8.69 -1.88 12.30
CA ASP A 279 -8.17 -1.43 11.00
C ASP A 279 -8.08 -2.61 10.02
N SER A 280 -9.11 -3.46 10.03
CA SER A 280 -9.19 -4.57 9.10
C SER A 280 -9.39 -3.99 7.71
N ALA A 281 -8.32 -3.99 6.92
CA ALA A 281 -8.19 -3.29 5.65
C ALA A 281 -7.96 -4.29 4.50
N PRO A 282 -9.03 -4.94 3.98
CA PRO A 282 -8.90 -5.94 2.94
C PRO A 282 -8.43 -5.35 1.62
N HIS A 283 -7.58 -6.12 0.94
CA HIS A 283 -7.11 -5.90 -0.42
C HIS A 283 -7.02 -7.24 -1.15
N ASP A 284 -7.28 -7.24 -2.46
CA ASP A 284 -7.01 -8.41 -3.29
C ASP A 284 -5.55 -8.84 -3.19
N ARG A 285 -5.32 -10.15 -3.20
CA ARG A 285 -3.97 -10.71 -3.11
C ARG A 285 -3.01 -10.09 -4.15
N ARG A 286 -3.48 -9.90 -5.38
CA ARG A 286 -2.69 -9.29 -6.47
C ARG A 286 -2.28 -7.84 -6.20
N ARG A 287 -3.04 -7.12 -5.36
CA ARG A 287 -2.74 -5.74 -4.95
C ARG A 287 -1.80 -5.67 -3.75
N LYS A 288 -1.63 -6.78 -3.02
CA LYS A 288 -0.60 -6.93 -1.98
C LYS A 288 0.71 -7.43 -2.58
N GLU A 289 0.63 -8.41 -3.48
CA GLU A 289 1.76 -9.09 -4.12
C GLU A 289 2.12 -8.46 -5.47
N CYS A 290 2.47 -7.17 -5.45
CA CYS A 290 2.91 -6.42 -6.63
C CYS A 290 4.06 -5.48 -6.30
N ALA A 291 4.65 -4.85 -7.33
CA ALA A 291 5.80 -3.94 -7.18
C ALA A 291 5.52 -2.75 -6.23
N CYS A 292 4.26 -2.31 -6.15
CA CYS A 292 3.78 -1.32 -5.19
C CYS A 292 2.59 -1.89 -4.41
N GLY A 293 2.88 -2.72 -3.40
CA GLY A 293 1.86 -3.40 -2.60
C GLY A 293 1.02 -2.44 -1.75
N CYS A 294 -0.30 -2.61 -1.76
CA CYS A 294 -1.21 -1.79 -0.96
C CYS A 294 -0.99 -2.01 0.55
N ALA A 295 -1.06 -0.94 1.34
CA ALA A 295 -1.01 -0.99 2.79
C ALA A 295 -2.37 -1.42 3.36
N GLY A 296 -2.38 -2.43 4.23
CA GLY A 296 -3.57 -2.92 4.93
C GLY A 296 -3.46 -4.39 5.32
N ILE A 297 -3.93 -4.73 6.52
CA ILE A 297 -3.98 -6.11 7.03
C ILE A 297 -5.44 -6.52 7.18
N TYR A 298 -5.81 -7.68 6.64
CA TYR A 298 -7.16 -8.20 6.78
C TYR A 298 -7.28 -9.06 8.04
N SER A 299 -7.81 -8.47 9.12
CA SER A 299 -7.83 -9.08 10.46
C SER A 299 -9.24 -9.45 10.95
N ALA A 300 -10.30 -8.91 10.35
CA ALA A 300 -11.70 -9.11 10.78
C ALA A 300 -12.08 -10.57 11.11
N PRO A 301 -11.70 -11.59 10.31
CA PRO A 301 -12.09 -12.98 10.59
C PRO A 301 -11.54 -13.55 11.92
N ILE A 302 -10.44 -12.99 12.43
CA ILE A 302 -9.71 -13.53 13.59
C ILE A 302 -9.41 -12.50 14.66
N ALA A 303 -9.81 -11.24 14.49
CA ALA A 303 -9.42 -10.12 15.33
C ALA A 303 -9.62 -10.41 16.83
N LEU A 304 -10.79 -10.91 17.22
CA LEU A 304 -11.09 -11.17 18.63
C LEU A 304 -10.22 -12.27 19.24
N SER A 305 -9.89 -13.31 18.46
CA SER A 305 -8.95 -14.36 18.89
C SER A 305 -7.53 -13.80 19.09
N LEU A 306 -7.12 -12.86 18.23
CA LEU A 306 -5.81 -12.20 18.32
C LEU A 306 -5.72 -11.32 19.57
N TYR A 307 -6.75 -10.52 19.89
CA TYR A 307 -6.78 -9.74 21.13
C TYR A 307 -6.80 -10.64 22.37
N ALA A 308 -7.62 -11.70 22.38
CA ALA A 308 -7.67 -12.63 23.50
C ALA A 308 -6.31 -13.29 23.77
N LYS A 309 -5.58 -13.68 22.71
CA LYS A 309 -4.21 -14.19 22.82
C LYS A 309 -3.27 -13.18 23.49
N VAL A 310 -3.27 -11.92 23.04
CA VAL A 310 -2.39 -10.87 23.60
C VAL A 310 -2.70 -10.64 25.08
N PHE A 311 -3.98 -10.51 25.44
CA PHE A 311 -4.39 -10.28 26.83
C PHE A 311 -4.11 -11.49 27.72
N GLU A 312 -4.19 -12.72 27.18
CA GLU A 312 -3.76 -13.92 27.90
C GLU A 312 -2.25 -13.94 28.15
N GLU A 313 -1.43 -13.70 27.12
CA GLU A 313 0.03 -13.66 27.23
C GLU A 313 0.51 -12.56 28.19
N ALA A 314 -0.24 -11.46 28.31
CA ALA A 314 0.00 -10.38 29.25
C ALA A 314 -0.58 -10.62 30.66
N CYS A 315 -1.17 -11.79 30.94
CA CYS A 315 -1.86 -12.10 32.20
C CYS A 315 -2.96 -11.07 32.58
N ALA A 316 -3.72 -10.59 31.60
CA ALA A 316 -4.66 -9.47 31.75
C ALA A 316 -6.04 -9.76 31.13
N LEU A 317 -6.46 -11.02 30.99
CA LEU A 317 -7.75 -11.40 30.39
C LEU A 317 -8.97 -10.76 31.06
N ASP A 318 -8.88 -10.44 32.35
CA ASP A 318 -9.89 -9.71 33.11
C ASP A 318 -10.17 -8.30 32.56
N LYS A 319 -9.20 -7.72 31.84
CA LYS A 319 -9.32 -6.38 31.24
C LYS A 319 -9.80 -6.40 29.79
N LEU A 320 -9.88 -7.58 29.17
CA LEU A 320 -10.25 -7.71 27.76
C LEU A 320 -11.67 -7.18 27.50
N GLU A 321 -12.63 -7.47 28.37
CA GLU A 321 -14.03 -7.03 28.19
C GLU A 321 -14.15 -5.50 28.12
N ALA A 322 -13.43 -4.80 29.00
CA ALA A 322 -13.45 -3.34 29.01
C ALA A 322 -12.89 -2.76 27.70
N PHE A 323 -11.76 -3.28 27.25
CA PHE A 323 -11.10 -2.86 26.02
C PHE A 323 -11.96 -3.12 24.76
N THR A 324 -12.64 -4.27 24.69
CA THR A 324 -13.40 -4.66 23.49
C THR A 324 -14.85 -4.18 23.49
N SER A 325 -15.45 -3.94 24.65
CA SER A 325 -16.92 -3.83 24.78
C SER A 325 -17.42 -2.63 25.59
N PHE A 326 -16.58 -1.97 26.40
CA PHE A 326 -17.02 -0.90 27.30
C PHE A 326 -16.41 0.46 26.96
N ASN A 327 -15.09 0.53 26.79
CA ASN A 327 -14.36 1.78 26.65
C ASN A 327 -14.79 2.58 25.40
N GLY A 328 -14.97 1.89 24.27
CA GLY A 328 -15.44 2.51 23.03
C GLY A 328 -16.86 3.07 23.12
N PRO A 329 -17.90 2.28 23.48
CA PRO A 329 -19.25 2.83 23.60
C PRO A 329 -19.34 3.95 24.64
N ASP A 330 -18.61 3.84 25.76
CA ASP A 330 -18.52 4.91 26.76
C ASP A 330 -17.96 6.22 26.15
N PHE A 331 -16.91 6.15 25.31
CA PHE A 331 -16.32 7.32 24.64
C PHE A 331 -17.27 7.93 23.60
N TYR A 332 -17.93 7.10 22.81
CA TYR A 332 -18.86 7.53 21.76
C TYR A 332 -20.26 7.91 22.29
N GLY A 333 -20.51 7.80 23.60
CA GLY A 333 -21.81 8.10 24.20
C GLY A 333 -22.92 7.10 23.81
N LEU A 334 -22.53 5.85 23.55
CA LEU A 334 -23.42 4.76 23.13
C LEU A 334 -23.65 3.78 24.28
N PRO A 335 -24.82 3.10 24.33
CA PRO A 335 -25.04 2.06 25.33
C PRO A 335 -24.10 0.89 25.11
N ARG A 336 -23.67 0.24 26.19
CA ARG A 336 -22.96 -1.05 26.13
C ARG A 336 -23.91 -2.13 25.61
N ASN A 337 -23.41 -3.04 24.80
CA ASN A 337 -24.21 -4.16 24.31
C ASN A 337 -24.72 -5.03 25.48
N THR A 338 -25.90 -5.66 25.31
CA THR A 338 -26.48 -6.57 26.31
C THR A 338 -26.23 -8.03 25.97
N SER A 339 -26.11 -8.35 24.67
CA SER A 339 -25.72 -9.66 24.16
C SER A 339 -24.35 -10.09 24.68
N LYS A 340 -24.16 -11.40 24.81
CA LYS A 340 -22.89 -12.01 25.23
C LYS A 340 -22.35 -12.89 24.11
N ILE A 341 -21.03 -12.98 24.04
CA ILE A 341 -20.31 -13.95 23.21
C ILE A 341 -19.36 -14.77 24.08
N THR A 342 -19.10 -16.01 23.69
CA THR A 342 -18.19 -16.91 24.42
C THR A 342 -17.05 -17.34 23.52
N LEU A 343 -15.83 -16.97 23.92
CA LEU A 343 -14.59 -17.43 23.29
C LEU A 343 -14.19 -18.77 23.88
N GLN A 344 -13.99 -19.77 23.03
CA GLN A 344 -13.45 -21.07 23.43
C GLN A 344 -11.97 -21.15 23.12
N LYS A 345 -11.17 -21.57 24.11
CA LYS A 345 -9.75 -21.83 23.91
C LYS A 345 -9.56 -23.19 23.23
N ALA A 346 -9.48 -23.19 21.91
CA ALA A 346 -9.20 -24.38 21.11
C ALA A 346 -8.29 -24.05 19.92
N PRO A 347 -7.32 -24.92 19.58
CA PRO A 347 -6.55 -24.76 18.36
C PRO A 347 -7.45 -24.97 17.14
N TRP A 348 -7.34 -24.08 16.17
CA TRP A 348 -7.98 -24.23 14.87
C TRP A 348 -7.04 -23.70 13.79
N LYS A 349 -7.22 -24.17 12.56
CA LYS A 349 -6.46 -23.68 11.42
C LYS A 349 -7.29 -22.62 10.72
N LEU A 350 -6.73 -21.42 10.56
CA LEU A 350 -7.26 -20.46 9.60
C LEU A 350 -7.25 -21.14 8.24
N ILE A 351 -8.43 -21.36 7.65
CA ILE A 351 -8.56 -22.04 6.36
C ILE A 351 -7.76 -21.19 5.35
N PRO A 352 -6.61 -21.69 4.84
CA PRO A 352 -5.86 -20.93 3.85
C PRO A 352 -6.74 -20.77 2.62
N PRO A 353 -6.61 -19.66 1.86
CA PRO A 353 -7.22 -19.62 0.54
C PRO A 353 -6.82 -20.89 -0.22
N PRO A 354 -7.71 -21.44 -1.07
CA PRO A 354 -7.35 -22.60 -1.88
C PRO A 354 -6.00 -22.33 -2.55
N PRO A 355 -5.12 -23.35 -2.64
CA PRO A 355 -3.84 -23.17 -3.28
C PRO A 355 -4.07 -22.48 -4.61
N PRO A 356 -3.21 -21.52 -5.01
CA PRO A 356 -3.32 -20.97 -6.35
C PRO A 356 -3.44 -22.15 -7.32
N PRO A 357 -4.33 -22.07 -8.34
CA PRO A 357 -4.39 -23.12 -9.33
C PRO A 357 -2.94 -23.42 -9.76
N PRO A 358 -2.57 -24.71 -9.88
CA PRO A 358 -1.21 -25.06 -10.28
C PRO A 358 -0.85 -24.17 -11.47
N PRO A 359 0.39 -23.63 -11.52
CA PRO A 359 0.82 -22.93 -12.72
C PRO A 359 0.41 -23.82 -13.88
N PRO A 360 -0.27 -23.29 -14.91
CA PRO A 360 -0.69 -24.12 -16.03
C PRO A 360 0.51 -24.95 -16.42
N PRO A 361 0.35 -26.29 -16.62
CA PRO A 361 1.46 -27.13 -17.05
C PRO A 361 2.19 -26.37 -18.14
N PRO A 362 3.53 -26.26 -18.11
CA PRO A 362 4.28 -25.38 -19.00
C PRO A 362 3.67 -25.60 -20.36
N ALA A 363 2.99 -24.56 -20.87
CA ALA A 363 2.05 -24.75 -21.95
C ALA A 363 2.84 -25.56 -22.97
N ARG A 364 2.37 -26.78 -23.28
CA ARG A 364 2.67 -27.33 -24.59
C ARG A 364 2.05 -26.29 -25.48
N PHE A 365 2.85 -25.30 -25.83
CA PHE A 365 2.56 -24.28 -26.77
C PHE A 365 2.57 -25.03 -28.10
N SER A 366 1.54 -25.86 -28.34
CA SER A 366 0.77 -25.65 -29.54
C SER A 366 0.17 -24.25 -29.37
N VAL A 367 1.02 -23.23 -29.57
CA VAL A 367 0.52 -21.99 -30.15
C VAL A 367 -0.16 -22.52 -31.40
N ASP A 368 -1.50 -22.53 -31.39
CA ASP A 368 -2.23 -22.52 -32.64
C ASP A 368 -1.71 -21.29 -33.37
N LEU A 369 -0.72 -21.52 -34.23
CA LEU A 369 -0.17 -20.56 -35.16
C LEU A 369 -1.32 -19.89 -35.93
N CYS A 370 -2.49 -20.53 -36.03
CA CYS A 370 -3.72 -19.93 -36.54
C CYS A 370 -4.18 -18.63 -35.84
N ASN A 371 -4.06 -18.48 -34.52
CA ASN A 371 -4.66 -17.33 -33.81
C ASN A 371 -3.77 -16.08 -33.82
N ILE A 372 -2.45 -16.24 -33.87
CA ILE A 372 -1.52 -15.11 -34.10
C ILE A 372 -1.57 -14.67 -35.59
N PHE A 373 -1.96 -15.58 -36.49
CA PHE A 373 -2.10 -15.33 -37.93
C PHE A 373 -3.51 -14.89 -38.38
N GLN A 374 -4.51 -14.77 -37.48
CA GLN A 374 -5.87 -14.35 -37.88
C GLN A 374 -5.94 -12.96 -38.54
N PRO A 375 -5.21 -11.93 -38.06
CA PRO A 375 -5.14 -10.63 -38.75
C PRO A 375 -4.41 -10.70 -40.10
N PHE A 376 -3.67 -11.79 -40.36
CA PHE A 376 -2.86 -11.98 -41.56
C PHE A 376 -3.62 -12.71 -42.68
N ARG A 377 -4.71 -13.42 -42.37
CA ARG A 377 -5.60 -13.98 -43.42
C ARG A 377 -6.49 -12.93 -44.07
N SER A 378 -6.78 -11.82 -43.38
CA SER A 378 -7.56 -10.72 -43.93
C SER A 378 -6.75 -9.77 -44.82
N LEU A 379 -5.41 -9.81 -44.74
CA LEU A 379 -4.54 -9.01 -45.60
C LEU A 379 -4.18 -9.78 -46.86
N SER A 380 -5.18 -9.96 -47.72
CA SER A 380 -5.04 -10.42 -49.08
C SER A 380 -4.38 -9.33 -49.96
N ILE A 381 -3.18 -8.88 -49.62
CA ILE A 381 -2.39 -7.97 -50.46
C ILE A 381 -2.08 -8.63 -51.80
N THR A 382 -2.02 -9.96 -51.85
CA THR A 382 -1.91 -10.72 -53.10
C THR A 382 -3.20 -10.74 -53.92
N ALA A 383 -4.39 -10.55 -53.32
CA ALA A 383 -5.67 -10.55 -54.05
C ALA A 383 -6.02 -9.16 -54.61
N THR A 384 -5.71 -8.09 -53.89
CA THR A 384 -5.94 -6.71 -54.38
C THR A 384 -4.94 -6.36 -55.49
N LEU A 385 -3.67 -6.81 -55.37
CA LEU A 385 -2.67 -6.62 -56.42
C LEU A 385 -2.89 -7.55 -57.62
N ARG A 386 -3.41 -8.79 -57.45
CA ARG A 386 -3.85 -9.63 -58.58
C ARG A 386 -5.04 -9.02 -59.32
N ARG A 387 -5.96 -8.34 -58.63
CA ARG A 387 -7.08 -7.61 -59.26
C ARG A 387 -6.60 -6.45 -60.13
N SER A 388 -5.54 -5.75 -59.73
CA SER A 388 -4.92 -4.73 -60.58
C SER A 388 -4.13 -5.31 -61.76
N ARG A 389 -3.68 -6.57 -61.65
CA ARG A 389 -2.92 -7.28 -62.70
C ARG A 389 -3.80 -7.91 -63.79
N TYR A 390 -5.12 -7.90 -63.65
CA TYR A 390 -6.08 -8.50 -64.59
C TYR A 390 -7.17 -7.53 -65.11
N SER A 391 -6.94 -6.23 -65.04
CA SER A 391 -7.75 -5.25 -65.75
C SER A 391 -6.88 -4.42 -66.69
N GLY A 392 -6.57 -5.05 -67.83
CA GLY A 392 -6.53 -4.44 -69.16
C GLY A 392 -5.66 -3.21 -69.37
N HIS A 393 -4.73 -3.35 -70.31
CA HIS A 393 -4.35 -2.28 -71.21
C HIS A 393 -5.57 -1.46 -71.70
N ASP A 394 -5.30 -0.19 -72.00
CA ASP A 394 -6.16 0.83 -72.62
C ASP A 394 -7.24 1.52 -71.76
N GLU A 395 -7.17 2.86 -71.82
CA GLU A 395 -8.19 3.85 -71.43
C GLU A 395 -8.68 3.84 -69.97
N ARG A 396 -7.90 4.46 -69.08
CA ARG A 396 -8.43 5.02 -67.82
C ARG A 396 -7.99 6.46 -67.64
N ASP A 397 -8.97 7.28 -67.29
CA ASP A 397 -8.93 8.73 -67.08
C ASP A 397 -7.85 9.13 -66.06
N GLY A 398 -7.21 10.30 -66.29
CA GLY A 398 -6.02 10.73 -65.54
C GLY A 398 -6.27 10.85 -64.03
N GLU A 399 -7.52 11.15 -63.65
CA GLU A 399 -7.95 11.35 -62.28
C GLU A 399 -8.13 10.03 -61.52
N GLN A 400 -8.69 8.99 -62.17
CA GLN A 400 -8.85 7.66 -61.57
C GLN A 400 -7.51 6.96 -61.29
N LYS A 401 -6.51 7.19 -62.15
CA LYS A 401 -5.14 6.66 -61.94
C LYS A 401 -4.46 7.32 -60.74
N LYS A 402 -4.66 8.62 -60.54
CA LYS A 402 -4.11 9.37 -59.40
C LYS A 402 -4.75 8.94 -58.08
N GLN A 403 -6.06 8.68 -58.07
CA GLN A 403 -6.77 8.15 -56.92
C GLN A 403 -6.30 6.74 -56.56
N THR A 404 -6.15 5.86 -57.55
CA THR A 404 -5.65 4.49 -57.33
C THR A 404 -4.21 4.49 -56.80
N LEU A 405 -3.35 5.38 -57.29
CA LEU A 405 -1.98 5.56 -56.77
C LEU A 405 -1.95 6.07 -55.32
N SER A 406 -2.88 6.95 -54.94
CA SER A 406 -3.03 7.43 -53.57
C SER A 406 -3.46 6.31 -52.62
N GLU A 407 -4.40 5.46 -53.04
CA GLU A 407 -4.85 4.30 -52.26
C GLU A 407 -3.73 3.26 -52.07
N ILE A 408 -2.97 2.98 -53.14
CA ILE A 408 -1.81 2.07 -53.06
C ILE A 408 -0.73 2.63 -52.12
N THR A 409 -0.50 3.95 -52.14
CA THR A 409 0.48 4.59 -51.26
C THR A 409 0.04 4.55 -49.80
N GLY A 410 -1.24 4.82 -49.52
CA GLY A 410 -1.82 4.69 -48.17
C GLY A 410 -1.73 3.25 -47.63
N GLY A 411 -1.99 2.25 -48.46
CA GLY A 411 -1.85 0.83 -48.07
C GLY A 411 -0.40 0.42 -47.78
N ILE A 412 0.60 1.03 -48.43
CA ILE A 412 2.02 0.80 -48.12
C ILE A 412 2.38 1.38 -46.74
N ASP A 413 1.87 2.56 -46.40
CA ASP A 413 2.13 3.20 -45.11
C ASP A 413 1.48 2.45 -43.94
N GLU A 414 0.27 1.93 -44.14
CA GLU A 414 -0.40 1.03 -43.18
C GLU A 414 0.39 -0.26 -42.95
N ALA A 415 0.87 -0.88 -44.03
CA ALA A 415 1.69 -2.09 -43.94
C ALA A 415 3.02 -1.83 -43.21
N GLU A 416 3.64 -0.66 -43.40
CA GLU A 416 4.86 -0.27 -42.70
C GLU A 416 4.62 -0.03 -41.19
N SER A 417 3.46 0.55 -40.84
CA SER A 417 3.02 0.70 -39.44
C SER A 417 2.80 -0.67 -38.76
N LEU A 418 2.19 -1.61 -39.48
CA LEU A 418 1.92 -2.96 -38.97
C LEU A 418 3.22 -3.74 -38.72
N ILE A 419 4.18 -3.67 -39.66
CA ILE A 419 5.50 -4.30 -39.50
C ILE A 419 6.26 -3.72 -38.29
N ARG A 420 6.15 -2.39 -38.05
CA ARG A 420 6.74 -1.74 -36.86
C ARG A 420 6.15 -2.28 -35.56
N LYS A 421 4.81 -2.42 -35.49
CA LYS A 421 4.11 -2.98 -34.33
C LYS A 421 4.52 -4.43 -34.07
N MET A 422 4.58 -5.26 -35.12
CA MET A 422 5.03 -6.66 -35.01
C MET A 422 6.47 -6.79 -34.50
N ASN A 423 7.36 -5.89 -34.89
CA ASN A 423 8.74 -5.91 -34.40
C ASN A 423 8.81 -5.56 -32.89
N LEU A 424 7.90 -4.73 -32.40
CA LEU A 424 7.77 -4.40 -30.99
C LEU A 424 7.25 -5.60 -30.19
N ASP A 425 6.19 -6.26 -30.69
CA ASP A 425 5.59 -7.45 -30.07
C ASP A 425 6.54 -8.67 -30.13
N ALA A 426 7.39 -8.75 -31.15
CA ALA A 426 8.42 -9.79 -31.26
C ALA A 426 9.51 -9.68 -30.18
N ARG A 427 9.75 -8.48 -29.62
CA ARG A 427 10.75 -8.24 -28.59
C ARG A 427 10.35 -8.80 -27.23
N THR A 428 9.05 -9.03 -27.00
CA THR A 428 8.52 -9.57 -25.74
C THR A 428 8.38 -11.09 -25.73
N LEU A 429 8.73 -11.78 -26.83
CA LEU A 429 8.59 -13.24 -26.99
C LEU A 429 9.87 -14.02 -26.66
N GLN A 430 9.71 -15.31 -26.33
CA GLN A 430 10.82 -16.22 -25.98
C GLN A 430 11.83 -16.42 -27.14
N PRO A 431 13.13 -16.67 -26.84
CA PRO A 431 14.21 -16.66 -27.85
C PRO A 431 14.05 -17.64 -29.02
N SER A 432 13.42 -18.80 -28.81
CA SER A 432 13.24 -19.85 -29.83
C SER A 432 12.21 -19.49 -30.90
N VAL A 433 11.11 -18.84 -30.52
CA VAL A 433 10.04 -18.38 -31.45
C VAL A 433 10.43 -17.07 -32.12
N LYS A 434 11.18 -16.22 -31.40
CA LYS A 434 11.69 -14.92 -31.86
C LYS A 434 12.52 -15.04 -33.13
N ALA A 435 13.37 -16.06 -33.26
CA ALA A 435 14.23 -16.24 -34.43
C ALA A 435 13.43 -16.46 -35.73
N ASN A 436 12.40 -17.32 -35.69
CA ASN A 436 11.54 -17.62 -36.83
C ASN A 436 10.65 -16.42 -37.22
N LEU A 437 10.14 -15.69 -36.23
CA LEU A 437 9.32 -14.50 -36.48
C LEU A 437 10.13 -13.34 -37.08
N LEU A 438 11.35 -13.14 -36.60
CA LEU A 438 12.29 -12.14 -37.14
C LEU A 438 12.81 -12.47 -38.54
N ALA A 439 12.79 -13.75 -38.95
CA ALA A 439 13.08 -14.15 -40.31
C ALA A 439 11.93 -13.74 -41.26
N LYS A 440 10.67 -14.06 -40.91
CA LYS A 440 9.49 -13.63 -41.68
C LYS A 440 9.31 -12.11 -41.73
N LEU A 441 9.62 -11.40 -40.64
CA LEU A 441 9.58 -9.93 -40.62
C LEU A 441 10.61 -9.32 -41.59
N ARG A 442 11.77 -9.95 -41.78
CA ARG A 442 12.75 -9.51 -42.78
C ARG A 442 12.27 -9.76 -44.21
N GLU A 443 11.59 -10.87 -44.45
CA GLU A 443 10.96 -11.19 -45.73
C GLU A 443 9.87 -10.17 -46.10
N TYR A 444 8.90 -9.91 -45.21
CA TYR A 444 7.84 -8.92 -45.45
C TYR A 444 8.37 -7.49 -45.63
N LYS A 445 9.44 -7.13 -44.91
CA LYS A 445 10.12 -5.85 -45.10
C LYS A 445 10.81 -5.76 -46.47
N SER A 446 11.34 -6.86 -46.98
CA SER A 446 11.93 -6.93 -48.32
C SER A 446 10.86 -6.76 -49.41
N ASP A 447 9.73 -7.45 -49.28
CA ASP A 447 8.62 -7.37 -50.23
C ASP A 447 8.00 -5.97 -50.29
N LEU A 448 7.82 -5.32 -49.14
CA LEU A 448 7.32 -3.95 -49.07
C LEU A 448 8.28 -2.95 -49.74
N ASN A 449 9.60 -3.14 -49.59
CA ASN A 449 10.60 -2.32 -50.26
C ASN A 449 10.61 -2.51 -51.78
N ASN A 450 10.39 -3.74 -52.26
CA ASN A 450 10.25 -4.01 -53.69
C ASN A 450 8.99 -3.35 -54.27
N LEU A 451 7.86 -3.46 -53.57
CA LEU A 451 6.61 -2.81 -53.96
C LEU A 451 6.74 -1.28 -54.01
N LYS A 452 7.41 -0.69 -53.03
CA LYS A 452 7.69 0.76 -52.98
C LYS A 452 8.55 1.22 -54.18
N ARG A 453 9.50 0.40 -54.62
CA ARG A 453 10.32 0.69 -55.82
C ARG A 453 9.50 0.61 -57.10
N GLU A 454 8.57 -0.33 -57.19
CA GLU A 454 7.72 -0.54 -58.37
C GLU A 454 6.68 0.58 -58.53
N VAL A 455 6.02 0.97 -57.42
CA VAL A 455 5.14 2.16 -57.40
C VAL A 455 5.91 3.42 -57.80
N LYS A 456 7.12 3.61 -57.27
CA LYS A 456 7.97 4.73 -57.65
C LYS A 456 8.32 4.70 -59.15
N ARG A 457 8.55 3.53 -59.75
CA ARG A 457 8.81 3.40 -61.20
C ARG A 457 7.58 3.79 -62.04
N ILE A 458 6.38 3.42 -61.62
CA ILE A 458 5.11 3.78 -62.30
C ILE A 458 4.85 5.29 -62.19
N THR A 459 5.10 5.90 -61.04
CA THR A 459 4.94 7.35 -60.84
C THR A 459 5.94 8.17 -61.66
N PHE A 460 7.20 7.72 -61.75
CA PHE A 460 8.24 8.43 -62.49
C PHE A 460 8.17 8.20 -64.01
N GLY A 461 7.59 7.11 -64.49
CA GLY A 461 7.37 6.87 -65.94
C GLY A 461 6.37 7.86 -66.58
N ASN A 462 5.45 8.42 -65.79
CA ASN A 462 4.37 9.29 -66.28
C ASN A 462 4.73 10.79 -66.34
N LEU A 463 5.82 11.22 -65.70
CA LEU A 463 6.23 12.63 -65.63
C LEU A 463 6.75 13.17 -66.98
N ASN A 464 7.22 12.31 -67.88
CA ASN A 464 7.78 12.73 -69.17
C ASN A 464 6.73 12.94 -70.29
N ALA A 465 5.48 12.49 -70.09
CA ALA A 465 4.43 12.62 -71.11
C ALA A 465 3.42 13.73 -70.79
N ALA A 466 3.06 13.94 -69.50
CA ALA A 466 2.05 14.92 -69.11
C ALA A 466 2.57 16.38 -69.13
N ALA A 467 3.85 16.60 -68.84
CA ALA A 467 4.44 17.94 -68.82
C ALA A 467 4.57 18.60 -70.21
N ARG A 468 4.36 17.85 -71.30
CA ARG A 468 4.48 18.36 -72.68
C ARG A 468 3.16 18.83 -73.29
N ASN A 469 2.01 18.46 -72.71
CA ASN A 469 0.68 18.77 -73.28
C ASN A 469 -0.09 19.88 -72.54
N GLU A 470 0.26 20.23 -71.30
CA GLU A 470 -0.44 21.28 -70.54
C GLU A 470 0.04 22.72 -70.85
N LEU A 471 1.04 22.89 -71.72
CA LEU A 471 1.64 24.19 -72.01
C LEU A 471 1.02 24.92 -73.23
N LEU A 472 -0.04 24.38 -73.86
CA LEU A 472 -0.50 24.82 -75.18
C LEU A 472 -2.02 24.95 -75.42
N GLU A 473 -2.88 25.04 -74.40
CA GLU A 473 -4.32 25.20 -74.66
C GLU A 473 -5.06 26.20 -73.75
N SER A 474 -5.17 27.44 -74.27
CA SER A 474 -6.20 28.48 -73.99
C SER A 474 -6.21 29.14 -72.60
N GLY A 475 -6.52 30.43 -72.42
CA GLY A 475 -7.13 31.43 -73.30
C GLY A 475 -8.03 32.36 -72.48
N LEU A 476 -7.43 33.46 -71.99
CA LEU A 476 -7.96 34.72 -71.45
C LEU A 476 -9.47 35.05 -71.62
N ALA A 477 -10.19 35.25 -70.49
CA ALA A 477 -11.06 36.40 -70.16
C ALA A 477 -11.99 36.09 -68.96
N ASP A 478 -11.81 36.80 -67.83
CA ASP A 478 -12.75 37.08 -66.69
C ASP A 478 -12.23 36.94 -65.24
N THR A 479 -10.92 36.82 -65.01
CA THR A 479 -10.38 36.51 -63.65
C THR A 479 -9.58 37.63 -62.97
N ILE A 480 -9.83 38.91 -63.25
CA ILE A 480 -8.99 39.99 -62.66
C ILE A 480 -9.60 40.61 -61.38
N ALA A 481 -10.90 40.51 -61.12
CA ALA A 481 -11.50 41.09 -59.90
C ALA A 481 -11.67 40.11 -58.72
N VAL A 482 -11.87 38.81 -58.98
CA VAL A 482 -12.12 37.79 -57.93
C VAL A 482 -10.82 37.19 -57.37
N SER A 483 -9.67 37.38 -58.04
CA SER A 483 -8.41 36.73 -57.68
C SER A 483 -7.68 37.35 -56.47
N ALA A 484 -7.91 38.62 -56.13
CA ALA A 484 -7.12 39.30 -55.09
C ALA A 484 -7.52 38.87 -53.66
N ASP A 485 -8.82 38.69 -53.40
CA ASP A 485 -9.33 38.31 -52.07
C ASP A 485 -9.06 36.82 -51.77
N GLN A 486 -9.22 35.94 -52.77
CA GLN A 486 -8.86 34.52 -52.62
C GLN A 486 -7.34 34.32 -52.44
N ARG A 487 -6.50 35.10 -53.13
CA ARG A 487 -5.04 35.02 -52.97
C ARG A 487 -4.60 35.46 -51.57
N THR A 488 -5.23 36.49 -51.01
CA THR A 488 -4.94 36.99 -49.65
C THR A 488 -5.37 35.99 -48.57
N ARG A 489 -6.53 35.35 -48.74
CA ARG A 489 -6.98 34.26 -47.85
C ARG A 489 -6.11 33.01 -47.96
N LEU A 490 -5.68 32.64 -49.17
CA LEU A 490 -4.76 31.51 -49.36
C LEU A 490 -3.36 31.79 -48.79
N MET A 491 -2.85 33.02 -48.92
CA MET A 491 -1.56 33.40 -48.31
C MET A 491 -1.62 33.33 -46.78
N SER A 492 -2.67 33.88 -46.16
CA SER A 492 -2.83 33.82 -44.70
C SER A 492 -3.07 32.40 -44.17
N THR A 493 -3.76 31.55 -44.94
CA THR A 493 -3.96 30.14 -44.58
C THR A 493 -2.65 29.34 -44.75
N THR A 494 -1.87 29.64 -45.80
CA THR A 494 -0.57 29.02 -46.04
C THR A 494 0.46 29.47 -45.00
N GLU A 495 0.44 30.73 -44.58
CA GLU A 495 1.30 31.25 -43.50
C GLU A 495 0.94 30.62 -42.15
N ARG A 496 -0.35 30.44 -41.86
CA ARG A 496 -0.81 29.73 -40.65
C ARG A 496 -0.42 28.25 -40.67
N LEU A 497 -0.53 27.59 -41.81
CA LEU A 497 -0.07 26.21 -41.99
C LEU A 497 1.45 26.10 -41.85
N GLY A 498 2.22 27.06 -42.37
CA GLY A 498 3.67 27.16 -42.17
C GLY A 498 4.03 27.28 -40.70
N LYS A 499 3.42 28.23 -39.97
CA LYS A 499 3.63 28.40 -38.52
C LYS A 499 3.23 27.16 -37.72
N SER A 500 2.17 26.46 -38.11
CA SER A 500 1.78 25.21 -37.46
C SER A 500 2.76 24.07 -37.77
N SER A 501 3.26 23.97 -39.00
CA SER A 501 4.26 22.98 -39.39
C SER A 501 5.59 23.22 -38.68
N ASP A 502 6.00 24.48 -38.48
CA ASP A 502 7.22 24.83 -37.77
C ASP A 502 7.10 24.52 -36.27
N ARG A 503 5.94 24.80 -35.66
CA ARG A 503 5.65 24.37 -34.27
C ARG A 503 5.68 22.85 -34.10
N ILE A 504 5.20 22.09 -35.08
CA ILE A 504 5.27 20.62 -35.04
C ILE A 504 6.73 20.16 -35.17
N LYS A 505 7.54 20.77 -36.03
CA LYS A 505 8.97 20.47 -36.13
C LYS A 505 9.73 20.81 -34.85
N ASP A 506 9.44 21.94 -34.23
CA ASP A 506 10.04 22.31 -32.95
C ASP A 506 9.57 21.38 -31.82
N SER A 507 8.29 21.00 -31.79
CA SER A 507 7.79 19.99 -30.84
C SER A 507 8.43 18.62 -31.05
N GLN A 508 8.69 18.20 -32.28
CA GLN A 508 9.42 16.96 -32.57
C GLN A 508 10.89 17.07 -32.14
N ARG A 509 11.53 18.22 -32.34
CA ARG A 509 12.90 18.47 -31.84
C ARG A 509 12.96 18.39 -30.33
N THR A 510 12.07 19.09 -29.62
CA THR A 510 11.99 19.04 -28.16
C THR A 510 11.69 17.63 -27.66
N MET A 511 10.81 16.88 -28.33
CA MET A 511 10.52 15.49 -27.96
C MET A 511 11.75 14.57 -28.13
N LEU A 512 12.51 14.74 -29.21
CA LEU A 512 13.76 14.00 -29.43
C LEU A 512 14.83 14.38 -28.39
N GLU A 513 14.96 15.66 -28.05
CA GLU A 513 15.84 16.12 -26.96
C GLU A 513 15.41 15.54 -25.60
N THR A 514 14.11 15.37 -25.38
CA THR A 514 13.57 14.75 -24.15
C THR A 514 13.80 13.24 -24.13
N GLU A 515 13.72 12.58 -25.28
CA GLU A 515 14.05 11.16 -25.44
C GLU A 515 15.54 10.92 -25.19
N ASP A 516 16.41 11.75 -25.76
CA ASP A 516 17.87 11.64 -25.60
C ASP A 516 18.28 11.91 -24.14
N LEU A 517 17.65 12.89 -23.47
CA LEU A 517 17.82 13.13 -22.05
C LEU A 517 17.34 11.94 -21.21
N GLY A 518 16.21 11.32 -21.58
CA GLY A 518 15.71 10.12 -20.91
C GLY A 518 16.63 8.91 -21.06
N VAL A 519 17.24 8.74 -22.23
CA VAL A 519 18.24 7.70 -22.50
C VAL A 519 19.51 7.97 -21.70
N SER A 520 20.00 9.21 -21.66
CA SER A 520 21.16 9.60 -20.84
C SER A 520 20.92 9.37 -19.34
N ILE A 521 19.74 9.68 -18.81
CA ILE A 521 19.38 9.40 -17.41
C ILE A 521 19.35 7.90 -17.12
N LEU A 522 18.83 7.09 -18.06
CA LEU A 522 18.82 5.63 -17.95
C LEU A 522 20.23 5.03 -17.99
N GLU A 523 21.11 5.60 -18.81
CA GLU A 523 22.51 5.19 -18.94
C GLU A 523 23.31 5.57 -17.68
N ASP A 524 23.07 6.74 -17.10
CA ASP A 524 23.61 7.17 -15.81
C ASP A 524 23.12 6.28 -14.65
N LEU A 525 21.83 5.94 -14.63
CA LEU A 525 21.27 4.98 -13.65
C LEU A 525 21.88 3.57 -13.82
N HIS A 526 22.21 3.17 -15.05
CA HIS A 526 22.89 1.92 -15.32
C HIS A 526 24.36 1.95 -14.87
N SER A 527 25.04 3.07 -15.10
CA SER A 527 26.42 3.33 -14.67
C SER A 527 26.53 3.38 -13.14
N GLN A 528 25.56 4.00 -12.46
CA GLN A 528 25.46 4.05 -10.99
C GLN A 528 25.10 2.71 -10.33
N ARG A 529 24.56 1.75 -11.07
CA ARG A 529 24.27 0.39 -10.56
C ARG A 529 25.55 -0.43 -10.32
N GLN A 530 26.60 -0.21 -11.11
CA GLN A 530 27.88 -0.94 -11.01
C GLN A 530 28.64 -0.69 -9.70
N PRO A 531 28.79 0.56 -9.18
CA PRO A 531 29.40 0.79 -7.87
C PRO A 531 28.52 0.30 -6.71
N LEU A 532 27.19 0.30 -6.84
CA LEU A 532 26.27 -0.27 -5.83
C LEU A 532 26.39 -1.80 -5.71
N LEU A 533 26.59 -2.50 -6.82
CA LEU A 533 26.83 -3.95 -6.81
C LEU A 533 28.19 -4.30 -6.18
N ARG A 534 29.25 -3.51 -6.43
CA ARG A 534 30.54 -3.70 -5.74
C ARG A 534 30.47 -3.37 -4.25
N ALA A 535 29.71 -2.34 -3.85
CA ALA A 535 29.47 -2.04 -2.43
C ALA A 535 28.70 -3.18 -1.74
N HIS A 536 27.78 -3.83 -2.44
CA HIS A 536 27.02 -4.98 -1.95
C HIS A 536 27.90 -6.24 -1.75
N ASP A 537 28.80 -6.54 -2.69
CA ASP A 537 29.74 -7.67 -2.55
C ASP A 537 30.78 -7.44 -1.44
N THR A 538 31.20 -6.18 -1.23
CA THR A 538 32.14 -5.83 -0.15
C THR A 538 31.49 -5.95 1.23
N LEU A 539 30.18 -5.68 1.34
CA LEU A 539 29.40 -5.86 2.57
C LEU A 539 29.20 -7.35 2.94
N HIS A 540 29.01 -8.22 1.95
CA HIS A 540 28.95 -9.67 2.19
C HIS A 540 30.27 -10.24 2.73
N GLY A 541 31.41 -9.70 2.32
CA GLY A 541 32.73 -10.08 2.88
C GLY A 541 32.92 -9.68 4.35
N VAL A 542 32.24 -8.64 4.83
CA VAL A 542 32.29 -8.21 6.24
C VAL A 542 31.43 -9.10 7.13
N ASP A 543 30.28 -9.58 6.65
CA ASP A 543 29.42 -10.53 7.38
C ASP A 543 30.08 -11.89 7.60
N ASP A 544 30.88 -12.37 6.64
CA ASP A 544 31.65 -13.61 6.79
C ASP A 544 32.75 -13.48 7.86
N ASN A 545 33.37 -12.30 7.97
CA ASN A 545 34.36 -11.99 9.00
C ASN A 545 33.71 -11.83 10.40
N ILE A 546 32.50 -11.29 10.46
CA ILE A 546 31.69 -11.22 11.68
C ILE A 546 31.23 -12.62 12.11
N GLY A 547 30.88 -13.48 11.16
CA GLY A 547 30.55 -14.90 11.40
C GLY A 547 31.73 -15.67 11.99
N ARG A 548 32.94 -15.49 11.45
CA ARG A 548 34.18 -16.07 12.01
C ARG A 548 34.46 -15.55 13.42
N SER A 549 34.31 -14.25 13.65
CA SER A 549 34.52 -13.63 14.97
C SER A 549 33.54 -14.17 16.02
N LYS A 550 32.25 -14.31 15.68
CA LYS A 550 31.24 -14.94 16.56
C LYS A 550 31.54 -16.41 16.86
N ARG A 551 32.07 -17.16 15.88
CA ARG A 551 32.46 -18.57 16.07
C ARG A 551 33.68 -18.71 16.98
N ILE A 552 34.63 -17.78 16.93
CA ILE A 552 35.78 -17.73 17.84
C ILE A 552 35.33 -17.37 19.26
N LEU A 553 34.49 -16.34 19.42
CA LEU A 553 33.93 -15.91 20.72
C LEU A 553 33.11 -17.01 21.40
N THR A 554 32.29 -17.73 20.65
CA THR A 554 31.49 -18.86 21.20
C THR A 554 32.38 -20.03 21.60
N ASN A 555 33.45 -20.30 20.86
CA ASN A 555 34.45 -21.31 21.22
C ASN A 555 35.25 -20.91 22.47
N MET A 556 35.64 -19.64 22.60
CA MET A 556 36.31 -19.11 23.79
C MET A 556 35.39 -19.16 25.02
N SER A 557 34.12 -18.75 24.88
CA SER A 557 33.11 -18.81 25.94
C SER A 557 32.88 -20.25 26.43
N ARG A 558 32.78 -21.22 25.50
CA ARG A 558 32.69 -22.65 25.84
C ARG A 558 33.92 -23.16 26.58
N ARG A 559 35.14 -22.76 26.18
CA ARG A 559 36.38 -23.11 26.89
C ARG A 559 36.41 -22.52 28.29
N MET A 560 35.99 -21.26 28.45
CA MET A 560 35.94 -20.58 29.74
C MET A 560 34.93 -21.25 30.70
N ASN A 561 33.75 -21.64 30.20
CA ASN A 561 32.79 -22.39 31.03
C ASN A 561 33.29 -23.79 31.40
N LYS A 562 33.95 -24.50 30.49
CA LYS A 562 34.58 -25.79 30.81
C LYS A 562 35.62 -25.63 31.93
N ASN A 563 36.51 -24.65 31.83
CA ASN A 563 37.53 -24.38 32.85
C ASN A 563 36.91 -24.02 34.22
N LYS A 564 35.82 -23.26 34.26
CA LYS A 564 35.09 -22.97 35.50
C LYS A 564 34.56 -24.25 36.17
N TRP A 565 34.00 -25.18 35.39
CA TRP A 565 33.55 -26.47 35.89
C TRP A 565 34.71 -27.35 36.39
N THR A 566 35.85 -27.37 35.70
CA THR A 566 37.03 -28.12 36.17
C THR A 566 37.56 -27.59 37.50
N ILE A 567 37.65 -26.26 37.66
CA ILE A 567 38.10 -25.63 38.91
C ILE A 567 37.12 -25.93 40.05
N ALA A 568 35.81 -25.87 39.80
CA ALA A 568 34.79 -26.21 40.79
C ALA A 568 34.86 -27.68 41.24
N CYS A 569 35.09 -28.61 40.31
CA CYS A 569 35.30 -30.03 40.63
C CYS A 569 36.53 -30.24 41.52
N ILE A 570 37.68 -29.64 41.18
CA ILE A 570 38.91 -29.77 41.98
C ILE A 570 38.71 -29.20 43.39
N GLY A 571 38.06 -28.03 43.51
CA GLY A 571 37.73 -27.44 44.81
C GLY A 571 36.83 -28.35 45.66
N THR A 572 35.84 -28.98 45.04
CA THR A 572 34.92 -29.90 45.73
C THR A 572 35.66 -31.15 46.24
N VAL A 573 36.54 -31.74 45.42
CA VAL A 573 37.36 -32.90 45.82
C VAL A 573 38.29 -32.56 46.98
N LEU A 574 38.92 -31.38 46.97
CA LEU A 574 39.77 -30.92 48.07
C LEU A 574 38.98 -30.74 49.37
N VAL A 575 37.78 -30.16 49.31
CA VAL A 575 36.90 -30.01 50.48
C VAL A 575 36.51 -31.38 51.04
N ILE A 576 36.14 -32.34 50.18
CA ILE A 576 35.82 -33.71 50.61
C ILE A 576 37.04 -34.37 51.27
N ALA A 577 38.24 -34.23 50.69
CA ALA A 577 39.46 -34.78 51.28
C ALA A 577 39.75 -34.18 52.67
N ILE A 578 39.57 -32.87 52.85
CA ILE A 578 39.74 -32.21 54.15
C ILE A 578 38.73 -32.74 55.17
N ILE A 579 37.45 -32.91 54.77
CA ILE A 579 36.41 -33.48 55.63
C ILE A 579 36.77 -34.92 56.05
N VAL A 580 37.27 -35.74 55.12
CA VAL A 580 37.69 -37.11 55.40
C VAL A 580 38.86 -37.14 56.39
N ILE A 581 39.87 -36.28 56.19
CA ILE A 581 41.02 -36.18 57.10
C ILE A 581 40.57 -35.74 58.50
N LEU A 582 39.68 -34.74 58.59
CA LEU A 582 39.13 -34.30 59.88
C LEU A 582 38.33 -35.40 60.57
N TYR A 583 37.53 -36.16 59.83
CA TYR A 583 36.76 -37.29 60.35
C TYR A 583 37.65 -38.39 60.94
N PHE A 584 38.75 -38.74 60.28
CA PHE A 584 39.70 -39.74 60.78
C PHE A 584 40.62 -39.23 61.92
N LYS A 585 40.76 -37.91 62.09
CA LYS A 585 41.56 -37.31 63.17
C LYS A 585 40.75 -37.06 64.45
N LEU A 586 39.44 -36.87 64.33
CA LEU A 586 38.51 -36.63 65.45
C LEU A 586 37.89 -37.91 66.02
N LYS A 587 38.19 -39.06 65.41
CA LYS A 587 37.84 -40.40 65.86
C LYS A 587 39.10 -41.10 66.34
#